data_AF-A0A392QHA3-F1
#
_entry.id   AF-A0A392QHA3-F1
#
_cell.length_a   1.000
_cell.length_b   1.000
_cell.length_c   1.000
_cell.angle_alpha   90.00
_cell.angle_beta   90.00
_cell.angle_gamma   90.00
#
_symmetry.space_group_name_H-M   'P 1'
#
loop_
_entity.id
_entity.type
_entity.pdbx_description
1 polymer ?
#
loop_
_entity_poly.entity_id
_entity_poly.type
_entity_poly.pdbx_seq_one_letter_code
_entity_poly.pdbx_strand_id
1 'polypeptide(L)'
;SKHNVFKVNGTLFKSCTFPPENEALSTGKDIIALKTDGNKWYVCGKANHCAARQMKLVINVLGEGAPSSSAHSVVSSIIGVVLIATFVIATIF
;
A
#
# COMPACT_ATOMS: atom_id res chain seq x y z
N SER A 1 6.20 18.60 -13.24
CA SER A 1 5.31 17.52 -12.75
C SER A 1 4.94 17.76 -11.29
N LYS A 2 3.69 17.46 -10.87
CA LYS A 2 3.23 17.56 -9.46
C LYS A 2 3.50 16.28 -8.65
N HIS A 3 3.94 15.21 -9.30
CA HIS A 3 4.25 13.92 -8.69
C HIS A 3 5.58 13.38 -9.24
N ASN A 4 6.21 12.52 -8.45
CA ASN A 4 7.36 11.73 -8.84
C ASN A 4 7.26 10.35 -8.18
N VAL A 5 8.14 9.44 -8.55
CA VAL A 5 8.23 8.10 -7.98
C VAL A 5 9.66 7.84 -7.56
N PHE A 6 9.87 7.61 -6.27
CA PHE A 6 11.11 7.04 -5.75
C PHE A 6 10.92 5.56 -5.48
N LYS A 7 11.91 4.76 -5.88
CA LYS A 7 12.08 3.42 -5.33
C LYS A 7 12.85 3.53 -4.03
N VAL A 8 12.31 2.97 -2.95
CA VAL A 8 12.91 3.06 -1.61
C VAL A 8 12.94 1.69 -0.92
N ASN A 9 13.54 1.63 0.28
CA ASN A 9 13.43 0.47 1.16
C ASN A 9 12.27 0.63 2.17
N GLY A 10 11.98 -0.42 2.94
CA GLY A 10 10.88 -0.41 3.91
C GLY A 10 10.98 0.67 4.99
N THR A 11 12.20 1.00 5.44
CA THR A 11 12.43 2.06 6.44
C THR A 11 12.03 3.42 5.88
N LEU A 12 12.58 3.79 4.73
CA LEU A 12 12.30 5.05 4.04
C LEU A 12 10.82 5.16 3.63
N PHE A 13 10.20 4.05 3.24
CA PHE A 13 8.76 3.97 2.97
C PHE A 13 7.91 4.29 4.21
N LYS A 14 8.31 3.80 5.38
CA LYS A 14 7.60 4.04 6.64
C LYS A 14 7.78 5.49 7.10
N SER A 15 9.01 6.01 7.05
CA SER A 15 9.33 7.37 7.48
C SER A 15 8.95 8.44 6.46
N CYS A 16 8.59 8.07 5.23
CA CYS A 16 8.39 9.00 4.12
C CYS A 16 9.59 9.95 3.94
N THR A 17 10.78 9.37 3.90
CA THR A 17 12.04 10.06 3.62
C THR A 17 12.57 9.56 2.27
N PHE A 18 13.24 10.43 1.52
CA PHE A 18 13.50 10.20 0.10
C PHE A 18 14.98 10.37 -0.24
N PRO A 19 15.50 9.63 -1.23
CA PRO A 19 16.79 9.90 -1.84
C PRO A 19 16.83 11.31 -2.51
N PRO A 20 18.01 11.76 -2.95
CA PRO A 20 18.16 12.95 -3.79
C PRO A 20 17.24 12.96 -5.01
N GLU A 21 16.74 14.14 -5.40
CA GLU A 21 15.73 14.30 -6.47
C GLU A 21 16.14 13.74 -7.83
N ASN A 22 17.44 13.64 -8.13
CA ASN A 22 17.94 13.06 -9.38
C ASN A 22 17.72 11.54 -9.50
N GLU A 23 17.35 10.87 -8.41
CA GLU A 23 16.95 9.45 -8.42
C GLU A 23 15.43 9.27 -8.66
N ALA A 24 14.67 10.36 -8.73
CA ALA A 24 13.24 10.31 -8.93
C ALA A 24 12.88 10.00 -10.39
N LEU A 25 11.90 9.13 -10.59
CA LEU A 25 11.22 8.98 -11.87
C LEU A 25 10.11 10.04 -11.95
N SER A 26 10.04 10.77 -13.06
CA SER A 26 9.12 11.90 -13.19
C SER A 26 8.63 12.18 -14.61
N THR A 27 8.68 11.19 -15.51
CA THR A 27 8.16 11.37 -16.88
C THR A 27 6.64 11.44 -16.91
N GLY A 28 5.97 10.94 -15.87
CA GLY A 28 4.52 10.81 -15.79
C GLY A 28 3.98 9.55 -16.46
N LYS A 29 4.86 8.75 -17.09
CA LYS A 29 4.57 7.44 -17.68
C LYS A 29 5.74 6.48 -17.42
N ASP A 30 6.23 6.48 -16.19
CA ASP A 30 7.42 5.72 -15.80
C ASP A 30 7.11 4.21 -15.78
N ILE A 31 7.97 3.41 -16.42
CA ILE A 31 7.83 1.94 -16.48
C ILE A 31 8.86 1.32 -15.52
N ILE A 32 8.38 0.50 -14.59
CA ILE A 32 9.23 -0.16 -13.59
C ILE A 32 9.09 -1.68 -13.74
N ALA A 33 10.16 -2.35 -14.14
CA ALA A 33 10.21 -3.81 -14.23
C ALA A 33 10.39 -4.44 -12.84
N LEU A 34 9.53 -5.38 -12.49
CA LEU A 34 9.59 -6.14 -11.23
C LEU A 34 10.34 -7.47 -11.46
N LYS A 35 11.67 -7.42 -11.36
CA LYS A 35 12.54 -8.55 -11.77
C LYS A 35 12.89 -9.54 -10.66
N THR A 36 12.68 -9.17 -9.40
CA THR A 36 13.10 -9.99 -8.27
C THR A 36 12.00 -10.09 -7.25
N ASP A 37 11.95 -11.22 -6.55
CA ASP A 37 10.97 -11.50 -5.51
C ASP A 37 11.09 -10.54 -4.32
N GLY A 38 10.06 -10.56 -3.49
CA GLY A 38 9.94 -9.77 -2.27
C GLY A 38 9.38 -8.36 -2.51
N ASN A 39 9.32 -7.62 -1.41
CA ASN A 39 8.70 -6.30 -1.38
C ASN A 39 9.48 -5.27 -2.20
N LYS A 40 8.75 -4.49 -3.00
CA LYS A 40 9.22 -3.30 -3.70
C LYS A 40 8.42 -2.12 -3.21
N TRP A 41 9.10 -1.11 -2.68
CA TRP A 41 8.46 0.07 -2.08
C TRP A 41 8.64 1.29 -2.97
N TYR A 42 7.55 2.00 -3.19
CA TYR A 42 7.49 3.19 -4.02
C TYR A 42 6.76 4.31 -3.30
N VAL A 43 7.25 5.55 -3.44
CA VAL A 43 6.69 6.72 -2.76
C VAL A 43 6.73 7.94 -3.69
N CYS A 44 5.80 8.88 -3.48
CA CYS A 44 5.89 10.22 -4.05
C CYS A 44 6.54 11.17 -3.04
N GLY A 45 7.66 11.78 -3.41
CA GLY A 45 8.43 12.69 -2.56
C GLY A 45 8.02 14.16 -2.67
N LYS A 46 6.97 14.49 -3.44
CA LYS A 46 6.49 15.87 -3.57
C LYS A 46 5.69 16.30 -2.32
N ALA A 47 6.10 17.41 -1.71
CA ALA A 47 5.42 18.02 -0.57
C ALA A 47 5.08 16.97 0.52
N ASN A 48 3.82 16.92 0.95
CA ASN A 48 3.32 15.97 1.95
C ASN A 48 2.60 14.75 1.33
N HIS A 49 2.83 14.45 0.05
CA HIS A 49 2.08 13.39 -0.66
C HIS A 49 2.28 12.00 -0.03
N CYS A 50 3.50 11.63 0.37
CA CYS A 50 3.72 10.36 1.06
C CYS A 50 3.11 10.34 2.47
N ALA A 51 3.50 11.27 3.34
CA ALA A 51 3.20 11.18 4.78
C ALA A 51 1.73 11.49 5.10
N ALA A 52 1.18 12.57 4.54
CA ALA A 52 -0.17 13.03 4.86
C ALA A 52 -1.23 12.44 3.93
N ARG A 53 -0.86 12.15 2.67
CA ARG A 53 -1.81 11.71 1.63
C ARG A 53 -1.65 10.23 1.24
N GLN A 54 -0.74 9.50 1.90
CA GLN A 54 -0.51 8.08 1.67
C GLN A 54 -0.22 7.74 0.20
N MET A 55 0.42 8.65 -0.55
CA MET A 55 0.85 8.41 -1.93
C MET A 55 2.12 7.56 -1.94
N LYS A 56 1.93 6.28 -1.60
CA LYS A 56 2.96 5.26 -1.49
C LYS A 56 2.36 3.90 -1.80
N LEU A 57 3.16 3.02 -2.40
CA LEU A 57 2.76 1.67 -2.82
C LEU A 57 3.83 0.67 -2.44
N VAL A 58 3.42 -0.46 -1.86
CA VAL A 58 4.27 -1.65 -1.72
C VAL A 58 3.72 -2.74 -2.63
N ILE A 59 4.60 -3.38 -3.39
CA ILE A 59 4.28 -4.54 -4.23
C ILE A 59 5.08 -5.72 -3.69
N ASN A 60 4.41 -6.77 -3.26
CA ASN A 60 5.06 -8.03 -2.94
C ASN A 60 5.16 -8.87 -4.22
N VAL A 61 6.37 -8.98 -4.78
CA VAL A 61 6.63 -9.83 -5.95
C VAL A 61 6.81 -11.25 -5.45
N LEU A 62 5.90 -12.13 -5.86
CA LEU A 62 5.97 -13.55 -5.51
C LEU A 62 6.90 -14.28 -6.47
N GLY A 63 7.63 -15.26 -5.95
CA GLY A 63 8.43 -16.17 -6.77
C GLY A 63 7.57 -17.16 -7.55
N GLU A 64 8.22 -17.83 -8.50
CA GLU A 64 7.60 -18.84 -9.33
C GLU A 64 7.00 -19.97 -8.48
N GLY A 65 5.73 -20.32 -8.70
CA GLY A 65 5.02 -21.36 -7.96
C GLY A 65 4.35 -20.92 -6.66
N ALA A 66 4.31 -19.62 -6.34
CA ALA A 66 3.53 -19.13 -5.22
C ALA A 66 2.02 -19.38 -5.41
N PRO A 67 1.28 -19.74 -4.35
CA PRO A 67 -0.17 -19.93 -4.45
C PRO A 67 -0.85 -18.64 -4.92
N SER A 68 -1.76 -18.77 -5.89
CA SER A 68 -2.57 -17.63 -6.34
C SER A 68 -3.51 -17.19 -5.21
N SER A 69 -3.54 -15.89 -4.91
CA SER A 69 -4.39 -15.33 -3.87
C SER A 69 -5.84 -15.20 -4.34
N SER A 70 -6.72 -16.09 -3.89
CA SER A 70 -8.18 -15.96 -4.01
C SER A 70 -8.71 -14.89 -3.05
N ALA A 71 -8.43 -13.61 -3.30
CA ALA A 71 -8.83 -12.50 -2.42
C ALA A 71 -10.36 -12.25 -2.38
N HIS A 72 -11.16 -13.01 -3.14
CA HIS A 72 -12.61 -12.98 -3.14
C HIS A 72 -13.16 -14.04 -2.17
N SER A 73 -13.27 -13.78 -0.86
CA SER A 73 -14.26 -14.46 0.01
C SER A 73 -14.27 -14.02 1.48
N VAL A 74 -13.22 -13.38 2.00
CA VAL A 74 -13.16 -13.14 3.47
C VAL A 74 -14.05 -11.99 3.98
N VAL A 75 -14.65 -11.18 3.11
CA VAL A 75 -15.53 -10.07 3.55
C VAL A 75 -16.95 -10.55 3.91
N SER A 76 -17.38 -11.75 3.50
CA SER A 76 -18.77 -12.18 3.73
C SER A 76 -19.07 -12.63 5.16
N SER A 77 -18.05 -12.90 5.99
CA SER A 77 -18.26 -13.54 7.31
C SER A 77 -18.28 -12.57 8.50
N ILE A 78 -17.85 -11.31 8.32
CA ILE A 78 -17.78 -10.32 9.42
C ILE A 78 -19.08 -9.53 9.64
N ILE A 79 -20.00 -9.51 8.67
CA ILE A 79 -21.28 -8.77 8.81
C ILE A 79 -22.23 -9.47 9.80
N GLY A 80 -22.12 -10.79 9.97
CA GLY A 80 -23.01 -11.56 10.86
C GLY A 80 -22.76 -11.36 12.37
N VAL A 81 -21.52 -11.02 12.77
CA VAL A 81 -21.17 -10.94 14.21
C VAL A 81 -21.48 -9.56 14.81
N VAL A 82 -21.40 -8.49 14.02
CA VAL A 82 -21.55 -7.11 14.52
C VAL A 82 -23.01 -6.76 14.85
N LEU A 83 -23.99 -7.32 14.11
CA LEU A 83 -25.42 -6.99 14.33
C LEU A 83 -26.03 -7.63 15.59
N ILE A 84 -25.40 -8.67 16.15
CA ILE A 84 -25.96 -9.37 17.32
C ILE A 84 -25.63 -8.62 18.62
N ALA A 85 -24.44 -8.00 18.71
CA ALA A 85 -24.01 -7.29 19.92
C ALA A 85 -24.74 -5.94 20.13
N THR A 86 -25.24 -5.30 19.07
CA THR A 86 -25.94 -4.01 19.17
C THR A 86 -27.39 -4.15 19.65
N PHE A 87 -28.03 -5.32 19.51
CA PHE A 87 -29.39 -5.53 20.01
C PHE A 87 -29.47 -5.87 21.50
N VAL A 88 -28.39 -6.35 22.11
CA VAL A 88 -28.36 -6.68 23.55
C VAL A 88 -28.20 -5.42 24.43
N ILE A 89 -27.59 -4.36 23.91
CA ILE A 89 -27.34 -3.13 24.67
C ILE A 89 -28.58 -2.23 24.73
N ALA A 90 -29.47 -2.30 23.74
CA ALA A 90 -30.65 -1.43 23.62
C ALA A 90 -31.89 -1.90 24.42
N THR A 91 -31.80 -2.99 25.20
CA THR A 91 -32.89 -3.45 26.07
C THR A 91 -32.59 -3.32 27.57
N ILE A 92 -31.43 -2.74 27.92
CA ILE A 92 -31.02 -2.47 29.32
C ILE A 92 -31.09 -0.97 29.67
N PHE A 93 -31.46 -0.11 28.72
CA PHE A 93 -31.85 1.28 28.97
C PHE A 93 -33.23 1.59 28.40
#